data_AF-A0AAW7WVB7-F1
#
_entry.id   AF-A0AAW7WVB7-F1
#
_cell.length_a   1.000
_cell.length_b   1.000
_cell.length_c   1.000
_cell.angle_alpha   90.00
_cell.angle_beta   90.00
_cell.angle_gamma   90.00
#
_symmetry.space_group_name_H-M   'P 1'
#
loop_
_entity.id
_entity.type
_entity.pdbx_description
1 polymer ?
#
loop_
_entity_poly.entity_id
_entity_poly.type
_entity_poly.pdbx_seq_one_letter_code
_entity_poly.pdbx_strand_id
1 'polypeptide(L)'
;MNENKKKNGTDSPKWGRHPRESRKSHCVMVRFDDGEWLRFLAMHGKSGVEARAVFLKAHFFGQPFRVLVTDKTLLDYCTKLSAFHAQYRMVGNNYNQTVKELRCHFSEKKAMALLYKLEQCTKELAAITRQVVELSREFQERWSQKSR
;
A
#
# COMPACT_ATOMS: atom_id res chain seq x y z
N MET A 1 78.82 -31.88 1.29
CA MET A 1 79.53 -30.64 1.68
C MET A 1 79.37 -29.64 0.54
N ASN A 2 78.98 -28.39 0.70
CA ASN A 2 78.38 -27.68 1.82
C ASN A 2 77.66 -26.44 1.28
N GLU A 3 76.65 -26.00 2.02
CA GLU A 3 75.71 -24.89 1.80
C GLU A 3 76.33 -23.54 1.38
N ASN A 4 75.56 -22.71 0.67
CA ASN A 4 75.08 -21.48 1.30
C ASN A 4 73.87 -20.82 0.61
N LYS A 5 72.73 -20.90 1.30
CA LYS A 5 71.55 -20.04 1.16
C LYS A 5 71.84 -18.75 1.92
N LYS A 6 71.78 -17.57 1.29
CA LYS A 6 71.60 -16.31 2.04
C LYS A 6 70.47 -15.46 1.45
N LYS A 7 69.46 -15.32 2.29
CA LYS A 7 68.29 -14.44 2.21
C LYS A 7 68.74 -13.00 1.97
N ASN A 8 68.05 -12.30 1.06
CA ASN A 8 67.98 -10.85 1.12
C ASN A 8 66.50 -10.47 1.24
N GLY A 9 66.07 -10.29 2.49
CA GLY A 9 64.91 -9.46 2.78
C GLY A 9 65.27 -8.03 2.42
N THR A 10 64.53 -7.42 1.53
CA THR A 10 64.65 -5.99 1.27
C THR A 10 63.81 -5.25 2.29
N ASP A 11 64.50 -4.75 3.32
CA ASP A 11 64.01 -3.69 4.20
C ASP A 11 63.52 -2.51 3.34
N SER A 12 62.23 -2.19 3.43
CA SER A 12 61.68 -0.98 2.85
C SER A 12 62.12 0.24 3.69
N PRO A 13 62.57 1.35 3.07
CA PRO A 13 62.94 2.56 3.79
C PRO A 13 61.75 3.12 4.61
N LYS A 14 61.98 3.39 5.91
CA LYS A 14 60.96 3.89 6.85
C LYS A 14 60.49 5.34 6.60
N TRP A 15 60.99 6.02 5.56
CA TRP A 15 60.56 7.38 5.19
C TRP A 15 60.59 7.60 3.68
N GLY A 16 59.44 8.03 3.13
CA GLY A 16 59.24 8.32 1.70
C GLY A 16 57.77 8.21 1.29
N ARG A 17 57.42 8.77 0.12
CA ARG A 17 56.06 8.63 -0.43
C ARG A 17 55.82 7.16 -0.74
N HIS A 18 54.77 6.58 -0.17
CA HIS A 18 54.41 5.18 -0.40
C HIS A 18 54.37 4.88 -1.91
N PRO A 19 54.98 3.77 -2.38
CA PRO A 19 54.91 3.36 -3.77
C PRO A 19 53.45 3.29 -4.22
N ARG A 20 53.11 4.00 -5.29
CA ARG A 20 51.78 3.88 -5.92
C ARG A 20 51.80 2.70 -6.88
N GLU A 21 50.80 1.82 -6.80
CA GLU A 21 50.70 0.60 -7.62
C GLU A 21 50.83 0.84 -9.14
N SER A 22 50.48 2.03 -9.63
CA SER A 22 50.84 2.51 -10.98
C SER A 22 50.63 4.03 -11.12
N ARG A 23 51.38 4.68 -12.03
CA ARG A 23 51.20 6.11 -12.35
C ARG A 23 49.98 6.29 -13.25
N LYS A 24 48.98 7.07 -12.80
CA LYS A 24 47.83 7.47 -13.62
C LYS A 24 48.27 8.53 -14.64
N SER A 25 48.44 8.15 -15.91
CA SER A 25 48.96 9.03 -16.99
C SER A 25 47.90 9.66 -17.90
N HIS A 26 46.71 9.08 -17.97
CA HIS A 26 45.63 9.55 -18.87
C HIS A 26 44.57 10.35 -18.10
N CYS A 27 44.22 11.52 -18.63
CA CYS A 27 43.16 12.38 -18.09
C CYS A 27 42.04 12.54 -19.13
N VAL A 28 40.79 12.40 -18.69
CA VAL A 28 39.60 12.61 -19.51
C VAL A 28 38.79 13.74 -18.88
N MET A 29 38.45 14.76 -19.67
CA MET A 29 37.58 15.85 -19.24
C MET A 29 36.12 15.46 -19.48
N VAL A 30 35.31 15.57 -18.43
CA VAL A 30 33.86 15.36 -18.51
C VAL A 30 33.17 16.69 -18.28
N ARG A 31 32.30 17.08 -19.22
CA ARG A 31 31.50 18.30 -19.14
C ARG A 31 30.05 17.92 -18.91
N PHE A 32 29.39 18.66 -18.02
CA PHE A 32 27.99 18.47 -17.67
C PHE A 32 27.20 19.73 -18.06
N ASP A 33 25.95 19.55 -18.48
CA ASP A 33 24.98 20.63 -18.44
C ASP A 33 24.48 20.89 -17.00
N ASP A 34 23.68 21.95 -16.79
CA ASP A 34 23.20 22.33 -15.46
C ASP A 34 22.35 21.24 -14.79
N GLY A 35 21.55 20.51 -15.57
CA GLY A 35 20.68 19.45 -15.08
C GLY A 35 21.45 18.18 -14.71
N GLU A 36 22.41 17.81 -15.55
CA GLU A 36 23.36 16.71 -15.30
C GLU A 36 24.22 16.99 -14.07
N TRP A 37 24.65 18.24 -13.90
CA TRP A 37 25.45 18.66 -12.76
C TRP A 37 24.71 18.52 -11.43
N LEU A 38 23.45 18.96 -11.37
CA LEU A 38 22.59 18.80 -10.19
C LEU A 38 22.40 17.32 -9.81
N ARG A 39 22.14 16.47 -10.81
CA ARG A 39 22.00 15.01 -10.60
C ARG A 39 23.30 14.40 -10.11
N PHE A 40 24.43 14.79 -10.70
CA PHE A 40 25.76 14.35 -10.28
C PHE A 40 26.04 14.71 -8.81
N LEU A 41 25.77 15.96 -8.41
CA LEU A 41 25.98 16.41 -7.03
C LEU A 41 25.10 15.65 -6.03
N ALA A 42 23.85 15.38 -6.38
CA ALA A 42 22.95 14.60 -5.54
C ALA A 42 23.45 13.15 -5.33
N MET A 43 23.98 12.51 -6.39
CA MET A 43 24.56 11.17 -6.29
C MET A 43 25.88 11.18 -5.51
N HIS A 44 26.74 12.16 -5.77
CA HIS A 44 28.02 12.33 -5.07
C HIS A 44 27.82 12.54 -3.56
N GLY A 45 26.88 13.41 -3.17
CA GLY A 45 26.56 13.68 -1.78
C GLY A 45 26.11 12.45 -1.01
N LYS A 46 25.36 11.54 -1.65
CA LYS A 46 24.94 10.26 -1.06
C LYS A 46 26.09 9.25 -0.91
N SER A 47 27.13 9.36 -1.74
CA SER A 47 28.24 8.40 -1.76
C SER A 47 29.25 8.55 -0.62
N GLY A 48 29.31 9.74 0.01
CA GLY A 48 30.29 10.05 1.07
C GLY A 48 31.74 10.12 0.60
N VAL A 49 32.02 10.00 -0.70
CA VAL A 49 33.36 10.09 -1.27
C VAL A 49 33.80 11.56 -1.33
N GLU A 50 35.01 11.85 -0.88
CA GLU A 50 35.52 13.23 -0.79
C GLU A 50 35.79 13.85 -2.16
N ALA A 51 36.33 13.07 -3.10
CA ALA A 51 36.74 13.54 -4.41
C ALA A 51 35.79 13.09 -5.53
N ARG A 52 35.23 14.07 -6.24
CA ARG A 52 34.32 13.88 -7.39
C ARG A 52 34.87 12.94 -8.46
N ALA A 53 36.16 13.05 -8.79
CA ALA A 53 36.80 12.20 -9.79
C ALA A 53 37.00 10.74 -9.30
N VAL A 54 37.11 10.53 -7.98
CA VAL A 54 37.19 9.20 -7.39
C VAL A 54 35.81 8.55 -7.43
N PHE A 55 34.77 9.30 -7.07
CA PHE A 55 33.38 8.86 -7.24
C PHE A 55 33.07 8.50 -8.69
N LEU A 56 33.44 9.37 -9.65
CA LEU A 56 33.18 9.12 -11.07
C LEU A 56 33.92 7.87 -11.59
N LYS A 57 35.18 7.66 -11.19
CA LYS A 57 35.93 6.46 -11.56
C LYS A 57 35.39 5.21 -10.90
N ALA A 58 35.01 5.27 -9.62
CA ALA A 58 34.39 4.16 -8.91
C ALA A 58 33.00 3.83 -9.49
N HIS A 59 32.27 4.85 -9.95
CA HIS A 59 30.98 4.67 -10.61
C HIS A 59 31.14 4.07 -12.01
N PHE A 60 32.13 4.53 -12.79
CA PHE A 60 32.39 4.06 -14.15
C PHE A 60 33.05 2.66 -14.19
N PHE A 61 33.98 2.37 -13.27
CA PHE A 61 34.75 1.11 -13.25
C PHE A 61 34.34 0.12 -12.15
N GLY A 62 33.53 0.53 -11.17
CA GLY A 62 33.22 -0.27 -9.98
C GLY A 62 31.76 -0.71 -9.85
N GLN A 63 30.90 -0.45 -10.83
CA GLN A 63 29.50 -0.91 -10.84
C GLN A 63 29.29 -1.93 -11.98
N PRO A 64 28.66 -3.09 -11.73
CA PRO A 64 28.02 -3.84 -12.81
C PRO A 64 26.86 -3.00 -13.33
N PHE A 65 26.96 -2.53 -14.58
CA PHE A 65 25.88 -1.80 -15.23
C PHE A 65 24.70 -2.76 -15.48
N ARG A 66 23.68 -2.72 -14.62
CA ARG A 66 22.37 -3.31 -14.91
C ARG A 66 21.48 -2.24 -15.54
N VAL A 67 21.30 -2.31 -16.85
CA VAL A 67 20.11 -1.74 -17.48
C VAL A 67 18.94 -2.64 -17.10
N LEU A 68 18.14 -2.20 -16.14
CA LEU A 68 16.81 -2.76 -15.96
C LEU A 68 15.95 -2.18 -17.07
N VAL A 69 15.90 -2.88 -18.20
CA VAL A 69 14.85 -2.67 -19.21
C VAL A 69 13.57 -3.22 -18.60
N THR A 70 12.95 -2.42 -17.73
CA THR A 70 11.65 -2.75 -17.18
C THR A 70 10.65 -2.48 -18.28
N ASP A 71 9.99 -3.53 -18.75
CA ASP A 71 8.81 -3.38 -19.59
C ASP A 71 7.77 -2.60 -18.77
N LYS A 72 7.60 -1.31 -19.09
CA LYS A 72 6.64 -0.44 -18.41
C LYS A 72 5.23 -1.04 -18.44
N THR A 73 4.90 -1.78 -19.49
CA THR A 73 3.58 -2.41 -19.63
C THR A 73 3.38 -3.52 -18.60
N LEU A 74 4.42 -4.34 -18.35
CA LEU A 74 4.39 -5.41 -17.36
C LEU A 74 4.35 -4.85 -15.93
N LEU A 75 5.10 -3.79 -15.65
CA LEU A 75 5.07 -3.12 -14.34
C LEU A 75 3.70 -2.51 -14.05
N ASP A 76 3.12 -1.81 -15.03
CA ASP A 76 1.77 -1.26 -14.93
C ASP A 76 0.74 -2.37 -14.77
N TYR A 77 0.89 -3.48 -15.49
CA TYR A 77 0.01 -4.65 -15.36
C TYR A 77 0.07 -5.26 -13.95
N CYS A 78 1.26 -5.53 -13.42
CA CYS A 78 1.44 -6.06 -12.07
C CYS A 78 0.91 -5.10 -10.99
N THR A 79 1.08 -3.80 -11.20
CA THR A 79 0.54 -2.76 -10.30
C THR A 79 -0.98 -2.76 -10.32
N LYS A 80 -1.60 -2.80 -11.51
CA LYS A 80 -3.05 -2.90 -11.68
C LYS A 80 -3.60 -4.19 -11.08
N LEU A 81 -2.94 -5.33 -11.29
CA LEU A 81 -3.34 -6.61 -10.74
C LEU A 81 -3.25 -6.62 -9.20
N SER A 82 -2.20 -6.01 -8.65
CA SER A 82 -2.05 -5.86 -7.19
C SER A 82 -3.12 -4.97 -6.58
N ALA A 83 -3.46 -3.86 -7.25
CA ALA A 83 -4.55 -2.98 -6.85
C ALA A 83 -5.91 -3.69 -6.91
N PHE A 84 -6.15 -4.45 -7.98
CA PHE A 84 -7.36 -5.26 -8.14
C PHE A 84 -7.48 -6.34 -7.04
N HIS A 85 -6.39 -7.01 -6.70
CA HIS A 85 -6.37 -7.96 -5.58
C HIS A 85 -6.63 -7.28 -4.22
N ALA A 86 -6.19 -6.04 -4.03
CA ALA A 86 -6.53 -5.26 -2.85
C ALA A 86 -8.04 -4.92 -2.79
N GLN A 87 -8.67 -4.65 -3.94
CA GLN A 87 -10.12 -4.44 -4.02
C GLN A 87 -10.90 -5.70 -3.61
N TYR A 88 -10.51 -6.89 -4.08
CA TYR A 88 -11.16 -8.14 -3.64
C TYR A 88 -11.08 -8.37 -2.13
N ARG A 89 -9.92 -8.11 -1.52
CA ARG A 89 -9.78 -8.19 -0.06
C ARG A 89 -10.68 -7.19 0.65
N MET A 90 -10.83 -5.98 0.13
CA MET A 90 -11.73 -4.97 0.68
C MET A 90 -13.19 -5.44 0.64
N VAL A 91 -13.64 -6.02 -0.47
CA VAL A 91 -14.98 -6.61 -0.59
C VAL A 91 -15.17 -7.74 0.43
N GLY A 92 -14.19 -8.63 0.57
CA GLY A 92 -14.24 -9.71 1.56
C GLY A 92 -14.32 -9.20 3.02
N ASN A 93 -13.56 -8.16 3.34
CA ASN A 93 -13.62 -7.52 4.66
C ASN A 93 -14.98 -6.86 4.92
N ASN A 94 -15.52 -6.13 3.94
CA ASN A 94 -16.84 -5.51 4.05
C ASN A 94 -17.93 -6.56 4.26
N TYR A 95 -17.90 -7.66 3.50
CA TYR A 95 -18.82 -8.78 3.68
C TYR A 95 -18.76 -9.34 5.11
N ASN A 96 -17.56 -9.65 5.59
CA ASN A 96 -17.36 -10.17 6.95
C ASN A 96 -17.89 -9.21 8.01
N GLN A 97 -17.70 -7.90 7.82
CA GLN A 97 -18.25 -6.89 8.71
C GLN A 97 -19.78 -6.92 8.67
N THR A 98 -20.39 -6.85 7.48
CA THR A 98 -21.86 -6.87 7.35
C THR A 98 -22.49 -8.13 7.96
N VAL A 99 -21.90 -9.31 7.73
CA VAL A 99 -22.39 -10.56 8.31
C VAL A 99 -22.23 -10.57 9.83
N LYS A 100 -21.11 -10.06 10.35
CA LYS A 100 -20.89 -9.95 11.80
C LYS A 100 -21.85 -8.96 12.43
N GLU A 101 -22.07 -7.79 11.82
CA GLU A 101 -23.04 -6.79 12.26
C GLU A 101 -24.45 -7.37 12.24
N LEU A 102 -24.86 -8.04 11.16
CA LEU A 102 -26.14 -8.76 11.10
C LEU A 102 -26.25 -9.79 12.21
N ARG A 103 -25.24 -10.63 12.43
CA ARG A 103 -25.26 -11.64 13.49
C ARG A 103 -25.32 -11.03 14.91
N CYS A 104 -24.59 -9.95 15.15
CA CYS A 104 -24.54 -9.27 16.45
C CYS A 104 -25.80 -8.43 16.73
N HIS A 105 -26.31 -7.75 15.71
CA HIS A 105 -27.43 -6.82 15.83
C HIS A 105 -28.78 -7.45 15.54
N PHE A 106 -28.87 -8.53 14.76
CA PHE A 106 -30.05 -9.38 14.61
C PHE A 106 -29.84 -10.69 15.38
N SER A 107 -29.90 -10.60 16.70
CA SER A 107 -30.04 -11.78 17.54
C SER A 107 -31.51 -12.25 17.55
N GLU A 108 -31.72 -13.54 17.80
CA GLU A 108 -33.05 -14.13 17.97
C GLU A 108 -33.90 -13.34 18.98
N LYS A 109 -33.29 -12.87 20.08
CA LYS A 109 -33.95 -12.00 21.07
C LYS A 109 -34.45 -10.67 20.49
N LYS A 110 -33.67 -10.04 19.59
CA LYS A 110 -34.09 -8.79 18.94
C LYS A 110 -35.16 -9.03 17.87
N ALA A 111 -35.06 -10.13 17.12
CA ALA A 111 -36.11 -10.55 16.19
C ALA A 111 -37.43 -10.81 16.93
N MET A 112 -37.37 -11.52 18.07
CA MET A 112 -38.53 -11.74 18.95
C MET A 112 -39.09 -10.43 19.52
N ALA A 113 -38.25 -9.49 19.94
CA ALA A 113 -38.71 -8.19 20.42
C ALA A 113 -39.43 -7.37 19.34
N LEU A 114 -38.95 -7.42 18.09
CA LEU A 114 -39.62 -6.78 16.96
C LEU A 114 -40.95 -7.47 16.62
N LEU A 115 -41.00 -8.80 16.68
CA LEU A 115 -42.23 -9.57 16.48
C LEU A 115 -43.29 -9.26 17.54
N TYR A 116 -42.90 -9.16 18.81
CA TYR A 116 -43.83 -8.77 19.89
C TYR A 116 -44.41 -7.37 19.66
N LYS A 117 -43.59 -6.40 19.26
CA LYS A 117 -44.06 -5.05 18.93
C LYS A 117 -45.02 -5.08 17.74
N LEU A 118 -44.70 -5.85 16.71
CA LEU A 118 -45.55 -6.01 15.53
C LEU A 118 -46.90 -6.64 15.89
N GLU A 119 -46.89 -7.69 16.71
CA GLU A 119 -48.11 -8.35 17.20
C GLU A 119 -49.00 -7.35 17.95
N GLN A 120 -48.41 -6.53 18.82
CA GLN A 120 -49.15 -5.54 19.59
C GLN A 120 -49.77 -4.45 18.70
N CYS A 121 -49.00 -3.89 17.77
CA CYS A 121 -49.53 -2.94 16.80
C CYS A 121 -50.66 -3.56 15.94
N THR A 122 -50.56 -4.84 15.61
CA THR A 122 -51.60 -5.55 14.83
C THR A 122 -52.88 -5.73 15.66
N LYS A 123 -52.77 -6.02 16.96
CA LYS A 123 -53.92 -6.07 17.88
C LYS A 123 -54.60 -4.71 17.99
N GLU A 124 -53.83 -3.64 18.14
CA GLU A 124 -54.35 -2.27 18.18
C GLU A 124 -55.06 -1.91 16.87
N LEU A 125 -54.44 -2.22 15.72
CA LEU A 125 -55.04 -2.01 14.40
C LEU A 125 -56.36 -2.77 14.26
N ALA A 126 -56.42 -4.03 14.69
CA ALA A 126 -57.63 -4.84 14.65
C ALA A 126 -58.74 -4.27 15.55
N ALA A 127 -58.38 -3.74 16.72
CA ALA A 127 -59.32 -3.08 17.63
C ALA A 127 -59.91 -1.81 17.00
N ILE A 128 -59.07 -0.96 16.43
CA ILE A 128 -59.50 0.26 15.72
C ILE A 128 -60.39 -0.13 14.52
N THR A 129 -60.00 -1.14 13.75
CA THR A 129 -60.79 -1.60 12.60
C THR A 129 -62.18 -2.06 13.03
N ARG A 130 -62.30 -2.77 14.17
CA ARG A 130 -63.62 -3.14 14.73
C ARG A 130 -64.45 -1.92 15.09
N GLN A 131 -63.85 -0.91 15.73
CA GLN A 131 -64.54 0.33 16.06
C GLN A 131 -65.03 1.06 14.81
N VAL A 132 -64.20 1.12 13.76
CA VAL A 132 -64.58 1.73 12.47
C VAL A 132 -65.77 0.99 11.85
N VAL A 133 -65.76 -0.35 11.88
CA VAL A 133 -66.87 -1.17 11.38
C VAL A 133 -68.16 -0.92 12.17
N GLU A 134 -68.08 -0.86 13.50
CA GLU A 134 -69.25 -0.62 14.35
C GLU A 134 -69.85 0.78 14.13
N LEU A 135 -69.00 1.82 14.11
CA LEU A 135 -69.42 3.18 13.79
C LEU A 135 -70.04 3.29 12.40
N SER A 136 -69.50 2.54 11.43
CA SER A 136 -70.07 2.49 10.07
C SER A 136 -71.47 1.87 10.06
N ARG A 137 -71.71 0.83 10.87
CA ARG A 137 -73.04 0.22 11.03
C ARG A 137 -74.02 1.17 11.71
N GLU A 138 -73.64 1.79 12.81
CA GLU A 138 -74.49 2.78 13.49
C GLU A 138 -74.87 3.95 12.56
N PHE A 139 -73.90 4.44 11.77
CA PHE A 139 -74.14 5.49 10.80
C PHE A 139 -75.14 5.04 9.74
N GLN A 140 -74.97 3.84 9.18
CA GLN A 140 -75.88 3.25 8.20
C GLN A 140 -77.31 3.13 8.76
N GLU A 141 -77.46 2.63 9.99
CA GLU A 141 -78.76 2.48 10.65
C GLU A 141 -79.45 3.83 10.84
N ARG A 142 -78.76 4.82 11.42
CA ARG A 142 -79.29 6.18 11.62
C ARG A 142 -79.67 6.86 10.30
N TRP A 143 -78.90 6.64 9.23
CA TRP A 143 -79.19 7.19 7.91
C TRP A 143 -80.39 6.52 7.26
N SER A 144 -80.53 5.19 7.40
CA SER A 144 -81.67 4.42 6.88
C SER A 144 -83.00 4.74 7.59
N GLN A 145 -82.96 5.09 8.88
CA GLN A 145 -84.14 5.54 9.63
C GLN A 145 -84.59 6.96 9.24
N LYS A 146 -83.66 7.79 8.75
CA LYS A 146 -83.95 9.18 8.34
C LYS A 146 -84.49 9.30 6.91
N SER A 147 -84.27 8.29 6.06
CA SER A 147 -84.78 8.24 4.68
C SER A 147 -86.13 7.51 4.55
N ARG A 148 -86.79 7.20 5.67
CA ARG A 148 -88.08 6.52 5.75
C ARG A 148 -89.12 7.47 6.32
#